data_AF-A0A238UBS1-F1
#
_entry.id   AF-A0A238UBS1-F1
#
_cell.length_a   1.000
_cell.length_b   1.000
_cell.length_c   1.000
_cell.angle_alpha   90.00
_cell.angle_beta   90.00
_cell.angle_gamma   90.00
#
_symmetry.space_group_name_H-M   'P 1'
#
loop_
_entity.id
_entity.type
_entity.pdbx_description
1 polymer ?
#
loop_
_entity_poly.entity_id
_entity_poly.type
_entity_poly.pdbx_seq_one_letter_code
_entity_poly.pdbx_strand_id
1 'polypeptide(L)'
;MKNQVTVRNNQSFFDIAIQTTGIASNAILIAQANNLSPTDKLVVGTSLIIPDEATTDPTIKNYYDRQSLLPASGLTKNEEDITQGLQGIGYWTIGSSFKVEGQSNIVLDDVDIIVSDKSFLLKNS
;
A
#
# COMPACT_ATOMS: atom_id res chain seq x y z
N MET A 1 -26.02 9.53 -22.77
CA MET A 1 -26.41 8.77 -21.56
C MET A 1 -25.11 8.51 -20.82
N LYS A 2 -25.00 8.75 -19.51
CA LYS A 2 -23.73 8.51 -18.80
C LYS A 2 -23.41 7.02 -18.84
N ASN A 3 -22.35 6.64 -19.55
CA ASN A 3 -21.85 5.28 -19.56
C ASN A 3 -21.20 5.03 -18.19
N GLN A 4 -21.73 4.09 -17.41
CA GLN A 4 -21.27 3.82 -16.04
C GLN A 4 -20.87 2.37 -15.88
N VAL A 5 -19.86 2.13 -15.04
CA VAL A 5 -19.37 0.78 -14.73
C VAL A 5 -19.21 0.62 -13.22
N THR A 6 -19.64 -0.53 -12.72
CA THR A 6 -19.47 -0.88 -11.30
C THR A 6 -18.11 -1.53 -11.09
N VAL A 7 -17.34 -0.99 -10.15
CA VAL A 7 -16.06 -1.52 -9.71
C VAL A 7 -16.25 -2.88 -9.03
N ARG A 8 -15.48 -3.88 -9.47
CA ARG A 8 -15.42 -5.20 -8.84
C ARG A 8 -14.20 -5.34 -7.93
N ASN A 9 -14.13 -6.47 -7.23
CA ASN A 9 -13.04 -6.74 -6.31
C ASN A 9 -11.68 -6.69 -7.02
N ASN A 10 -10.73 -6.00 -6.39
CA ASN A 10 -9.34 -5.86 -6.83
C ASN A 10 -9.17 -5.29 -8.26
N GLN A 11 -10.11 -4.48 -8.74
CA GLN A 11 -9.94 -3.78 -10.01
C GLN A 11 -9.19 -2.45 -9.81
N SER A 12 -8.29 -2.16 -10.74
CA SER A 12 -7.63 -0.86 -10.91
C SER A 12 -8.33 -0.03 -11.99
N PHE A 13 -7.99 1.26 -12.09
CA PHE A 13 -8.46 2.09 -13.21
C PHE A 13 -8.03 1.55 -14.58
N PHE A 14 -6.86 0.90 -14.67
CA PHE A 14 -6.38 0.30 -15.92
C PHE A 14 -7.22 -0.91 -16.33
N ASP A 15 -7.64 -1.74 -15.38
CA ASP A 15 -8.56 -2.85 -15.63
C ASP A 15 -9.89 -2.33 -16.18
N ILE A 16 -10.46 -1.33 -15.52
CA ILE A 16 -11.72 -0.69 -15.92
C ILE A 16 -11.60 -0.07 -17.31
N ALA A 17 -10.51 0.62 -17.61
CA ALA A 17 -10.27 1.25 -18.90
C ALA A 17 -10.23 0.21 -20.03
N ILE A 18 -9.45 -0.88 -19.87
CA ILE A 18 -9.39 -1.94 -20.88
C ILE A 18 -10.75 -2.62 -21.04
N GLN A 19 -11.46 -2.91 -19.95
CA GLN A 19 -12.78 -3.56 -19.99
C GLN A 19 -13.83 -2.70 -20.70
N THR A 20 -13.81 -1.38 -20.48
CA THR A 20 -14.86 -0.47 -20.98
C THR A 20 -14.55 0.13 -22.34
N THR A 21 -13.29 0.45 -22.62
CA THR A 21 -12.87 1.14 -23.85
C THR A 21 -11.88 0.35 -24.69
N GLY A 22 -11.27 -0.73 -24.17
CA GLY A 22 -10.21 -1.47 -24.84
C GLY A 22 -8.83 -0.80 -24.81
N ILE A 23 -8.70 0.36 -24.15
CA ILE A 23 -7.47 1.17 -24.15
C ILE A 23 -7.07 1.51 -22.71
N ALA A 24 -5.91 1.02 -22.27
CA ALA A 24 -5.44 1.18 -20.90
C ALA A 24 -5.18 2.64 -20.49
N SER A 25 -4.68 3.48 -21.42
CA SER A 25 -4.37 4.89 -21.13
C SER A 25 -5.60 5.73 -20.80
N ASN A 26 -6.81 5.28 -21.17
CA ASN A 26 -8.05 5.94 -20.79
C ASN A 26 -8.32 5.90 -19.28
N ALA A 27 -7.58 5.10 -18.52
CA ALA A 27 -7.58 5.11 -17.06
C ALA A 27 -7.43 6.54 -16.51
N ILE A 28 -6.59 7.37 -17.14
CA ILE A 28 -6.35 8.75 -16.71
C ILE A 28 -7.60 9.62 -16.91
N LEU A 29 -8.25 9.50 -18.07
CA LEU A 29 -9.49 10.23 -18.39
C LEU A 29 -10.65 9.80 -17.48
N ILE A 30 -10.78 8.50 -17.24
CA ILE A 30 -11.80 7.95 -16.34
C ILE A 30 -11.58 8.45 -14.91
N ALA A 31 -10.34 8.42 -14.41
CA ALA A 31 -10.02 8.95 -13.08
C ALA A 31 -10.34 10.44 -12.96
N GLN A 32 -9.95 11.23 -13.97
CA GLN A 32 -10.27 12.66 -14.03
C GLN A 32 -11.77 12.93 -14.03
N ALA A 33 -12.56 12.20 -14.82
CA ALA A 33 -14.02 12.33 -14.89
C ALA A 33 -14.72 12.00 -13.56
N ASN A 34 -14.06 11.23 -12.68
CA ASN A 34 -14.57 10.85 -11.36
C ASN A 34 -13.90 11.63 -10.21
N ASN A 35 -13.04 12.61 -10.50
CA ASN A 35 -12.27 13.38 -9.52
C ASN A 35 -11.42 12.50 -8.59
N LEU A 36 -10.79 11.46 -9.15
CA LEU A 36 -9.91 10.53 -8.46
C LEU A 36 -8.52 10.52 -9.12
N SER A 37 -7.50 10.06 -8.40
CA SER A 37 -6.19 9.79 -8.99
C SER A 37 -6.21 8.46 -9.75
N PRO A 38 -5.52 8.33 -10.90
CA PRO A 38 -5.41 7.06 -11.64
C PRO A 38 -4.77 5.92 -10.83
N THR A 39 -4.05 6.26 -9.76
CA THR A 39 -3.39 5.30 -8.85
C THR A 39 -4.19 5.03 -7.58
N ASP A 40 -5.33 5.70 -7.39
CA ASP A 40 -6.15 5.48 -6.21
C ASP A 40 -6.73 4.07 -6.21
N LYS A 41 -6.89 3.52 -5.01
CA LYS A 41 -7.61 2.27 -4.84
C LYS A 41 -9.09 2.50 -5.04
N LEU A 42 -9.68 1.66 -5.87
CA LEU A 42 -11.10 1.69 -6.14
C LEU A 42 -11.87 0.92 -5.05
N VAL A 43 -12.92 1.55 -4.53
CA VAL A 43 -13.83 0.90 -3.58
C VAL A 43 -14.82 0.03 -4.36
N VAL A 44 -14.91 -1.25 -3.97
CA VAL A 44 -15.82 -2.22 -4.59
C VAL A 44 -17.27 -1.76 -4.53
N GLY A 45 -18.02 -1.94 -5.63
CA GLY A 45 -19.41 -1.52 -5.74
C GLY A 45 -19.59 -0.06 -6.14
N THR A 46 -18.53 0.74 -6.17
CA THR A 46 -18.60 2.13 -6.65
C THR A 46 -18.92 2.16 -8.14
N SER A 47 -19.78 3.09 -8.55
CA SER A 47 -20.08 3.34 -9.95
C SER A 47 -19.18 4.44 -10.50
N LEU A 48 -18.33 4.11 -11.47
CA LEU A 48 -17.47 5.06 -12.16
C LEU A 48 -18.14 5.55 -13.45
N ILE A 49 -17.98 6.84 -13.74
CA ILE A 49 -18.38 7.47 -15.00
C ILE A 49 -17.30 7.20 -16.03
N ILE A 50 -17.69 6.68 -17.20
CA ILE A 50 -16.84 6.57 -18.37
C ILE A 50 -17.14 7.78 -19.27
N PRO A 51 -16.15 8.65 -19.53
CA PRO A 51 -16.33 9.82 -20.39
C PRO A 51 -16.66 9.41 -21.83
N ASP A 52 -17.62 10.08 -22.46
CA ASP A 52 -18.07 9.80 -23.83
C ASP A 52 -16.98 10.21 -24.86
N GLU A 53 -16.09 11.13 -24.47
CA GLU A 53 -14.93 11.59 -25.24
C GLU A 53 -13.77 10.58 -25.27
N ALA A 54 -13.84 9.49 -24.51
CA ALA A 54 -12.80 8.48 -24.50
C ALA A 54 -12.79 7.68 -25.81
N THR A 55 -11.66 7.67 -26.52
CA THR A 55 -11.46 6.81 -27.70
C THR A 55 -11.63 5.34 -27.31
N THR A 56 -12.26 4.55 -28.17
CA THR A 56 -12.48 3.12 -27.93
C THR A 56 -11.78 2.25 -28.97
N ASP A 57 -11.15 1.16 -28.54
CA ASP A 57 -10.76 0.04 -29.40
C ASP A 57 -11.82 -1.07 -29.28
N PRO A 58 -12.74 -1.19 -30.27
CA PRO A 58 -13.81 -2.18 -30.21
C PRO A 58 -13.29 -3.61 -30.32
N THR A 59 -12.11 -3.85 -30.90
CA THR A 59 -11.55 -5.20 -31.05
C THR A 59 -11.19 -5.75 -29.67
N ILE A 60 -10.45 -4.96 -28.89
CA ILE A 60 -10.02 -5.33 -27.53
C ILE A 60 -11.21 -5.34 -26.58
N LYS A 61 -12.07 -4.32 -26.62
CA LYS A 61 -13.27 -4.27 -25.80
C LYS A 61 -14.15 -5.51 -26.01
N ASN A 62 -14.43 -5.87 -27.26
CA ASN A 62 -15.24 -7.05 -27.58
C ASN A 62 -14.56 -8.36 -27.17
N TYR A 63 -13.23 -8.42 -27.17
CA TYR A 63 -12.50 -9.59 -26.68
C TYR A 63 -12.80 -9.83 -25.19
N TYR A 64 -12.67 -8.80 -24.35
CA TYR A 64 -12.97 -8.92 -22.92
C TYR A 64 -14.46 -9.22 -22.67
N ASP A 65 -15.36 -8.55 -23.39
CA ASP A 65 -16.80 -8.77 -23.28
C ASP A 65 -17.20 -10.21 -23.67
N ARG A 66 -16.74 -10.71 -24.83
CA ARG A 66 -17.11 -12.05 -25.33
C ARG A 66 -16.53 -13.18 -24.49
N GLN A 67 -15.34 -12.99 -23.93
CA GLN A 67 -14.69 -13.98 -23.09
C GLN A 67 -15.13 -13.87 -21.62
N SER A 68 -16.00 -12.90 -21.29
CA SER A 68 -16.42 -12.61 -19.90
C SER A 68 -15.21 -12.41 -18.97
N LEU A 69 -14.14 -11.82 -19.50
CA LEU A 69 -12.90 -11.58 -18.75
C LEU A 69 -13.03 -10.28 -17.98
N LEU A 70 -12.73 -10.34 -16.68
CA LEU A 70 -12.78 -9.22 -15.76
C LEU A 70 -11.41 -9.09 -15.09
N PRO A 71 -10.49 -8.28 -15.67
CA PRO A 71 -9.18 -8.07 -15.10
C PRO A 71 -9.27 -7.51 -13.69
N ALA A 72 -8.35 -7.94 -12.83
CA ALA A 72 -8.24 -7.53 -11.43
C ALA A 72 -6.75 -7.45 -11.06
N SER A 73 -6.07 -6.44 -11.62
CA SER A 73 -4.65 -6.15 -11.39
C SER A 73 -4.42 -5.14 -10.26
N GLY A 74 -5.47 -4.70 -9.59
CA GLY A 74 -5.35 -3.91 -8.37
C GLY A 74 -4.68 -4.73 -7.26
N LEU A 75 -3.82 -4.07 -6.48
CA LEU A 75 -3.10 -4.71 -5.39
C LEU A 75 -4.06 -5.18 -4.29
N THR A 76 -3.77 -6.38 -3.78
CA THR A 76 -4.34 -6.88 -2.54
C THR A 76 -3.60 -6.30 -1.34
N LYS A 77 -4.23 -6.32 -0.17
CA LYS A 77 -3.60 -5.86 1.08
C LYS A 77 -2.25 -6.56 1.35
N ASN A 78 -2.16 -7.86 1.10
CA ASN A 78 -0.92 -8.61 1.29
C ASN A 78 0.18 -8.16 0.32
N GLU A 79 -0.17 -7.82 -0.92
CA GLU A 79 0.80 -7.34 -1.92
C GLU A 79 1.29 -5.93 -1.59
N GLU A 80 0.42 -5.08 -1.05
CA GLU A 80 0.81 -3.76 -0.56
C GLU A 80 1.85 -3.84 0.56
N ASP A 81 1.62 -4.71 1.54
CA ASP A 81 2.56 -4.94 2.65
C ASP A 81 3.93 -5.40 2.13
N ILE A 82 3.96 -6.19 1.05
CA ILE A 82 5.20 -6.59 0.37
C ILE A 82 5.87 -5.39 -0.30
N THR A 83 5.12 -4.55 -1.04
CA THR A 83 5.68 -3.38 -1.74
C THR A 83 6.19 -2.30 -0.79
N GLN A 84 5.57 -2.16 0.38
CA GLN A 84 5.98 -1.20 1.41
C GLN A 84 7.17 -1.69 2.24
N GLY A 85 7.51 -2.98 2.11
CA GLY A 85 8.55 -3.64 2.90
C GLY A 85 8.15 -3.84 4.36
N LEU A 86 9.00 -4.56 5.11
CA LEU A 86 8.82 -4.74 6.54
C LEU A 86 9.05 -3.40 7.25
N GLN A 87 8.00 -2.83 7.85
CA GLN A 87 8.06 -1.54 8.54
C GLN A 87 8.04 -1.69 10.07
N GLY A 88 8.59 -0.71 10.78
CA GLY A 88 8.57 -0.64 12.24
C GLY A 88 9.93 -0.92 12.91
N ILE A 89 10.08 -0.48 14.16
CA ILE A 89 11.36 -0.48 14.89
C ILE A 89 12.05 -1.85 14.97
N GLY A 90 11.29 -2.95 14.92
CA GLY A 90 11.83 -4.31 14.93
C GLY A 90 12.51 -4.72 13.62
N TYR A 91 12.13 -4.12 12.49
CA TYR A 91 12.71 -4.39 11.17
C TYR A 91 13.76 -3.36 10.75
N TRP A 92 13.71 -2.15 11.34
CA TRP A 92 14.68 -1.08 11.11
C TRP A 92 15.91 -1.16 12.02
N THR A 93 16.05 -2.22 12.82
CA THR A 93 17.21 -2.41 13.69
C THR A 93 18.48 -2.67 12.85
N ILE A 94 19.40 -1.71 12.87
CA ILE A 94 20.76 -1.89 12.35
C ILE A 94 21.70 -1.88 13.55
N GLY A 95 22.46 -2.97 13.76
CA GLY A 95 23.37 -3.10 14.89
C GLY A 95 22.65 -3.36 16.21
N SER A 96 22.07 -4.56 16.36
CA SER A 96 21.30 -5.06 17.53
C SER A 96 22.04 -5.07 18.88
N SER A 97 23.25 -4.51 18.92
CA SER A 97 24.08 -4.35 20.10
C SER A 97 24.61 -2.92 20.13
N PHE A 98 23.90 -2.04 20.82
CA PHE A 98 24.48 -0.78 21.26
C PHE A 98 25.19 -1.06 22.61
N LYS A 99 26.50 -0.87 22.67
CA LYS A 99 27.27 -0.94 23.92
C LYS A 99 27.69 0.48 24.28
N VAL A 100 27.06 1.05 25.30
CA VAL A 100 27.54 2.30 25.90
C VAL A 100 28.69 1.95 26.82
N GLU A 101 29.92 2.16 26.36
CA GLU A 101 31.08 2.21 27.25
C GLU A 101 31.19 3.62 27.83
N GLY A 102 30.38 3.90 28.86
CA GLY A 102 30.56 5.08 29.68
C GLY A 102 31.61 4.79 30.76
N GLN A 103 32.84 5.27 30.58
CA GLN A 103 33.65 5.64 31.74
C GLN A 103 33.12 6.98 32.25
N SER A 104 32.12 6.93 33.14
CA SER A 104 31.88 8.05 34.05
C SER A 104 32.46 7.66 35.40
N ASN A 105 33.61 8.26 35.75
CA ASN A 105 33.89 8.53 37.16
C ASN A 105 32.73 9.39 37.64
N ILE A 106 31.78 8.75 38.31
CA ILE A 106 30.76 9.44 39.08
C ILE A 106 31.51 9.92 40.34
N VAL A 107 31.96 11.18 40.33
CA VAL A 107 32.30 11.88 41.56
C VAL A 107 30.96 12.35 42.13
N LEU A 108 30.49 11.65 43.16
CA LEU A 108 29.45 12.16 44.04
C LEU A 108 30.18 12.77 45.22
N ASP A 109 30.12 14.09 45.35
CA ASP A 109 30.43 14.73 46.62
C ASP A 109 29.41 14.21 47.65
N ASP A 110 29.94 13.54 48.68
CA ASP A 110 29.33 13.24 49.97
C ASP A 110 28.16 12.22 50.05
N VAL A 111 28.11 11.17 49.23
CA VAL A 111 27.23 10.01 49.51
C VAL A 111 27.93 8.67 49.28
N ASP A 112 28.27 7.99 50.37
CA ASP A 112 28.76 6.61 50.34
C ASP A 112 27.61 5.65 50.00
N ILE A 113 27.63 5.09 48.78
CA ILE A 113 26.83 3.91 48.44
C ILE A 113 27.75 2.68 48.57
N ILE A 114 27.56 1.91 49.64
CA ILE A 114 28.18 0.59 49.78
C ILE A 114 27.45 -0.36 48.82
N VAL A 115 28.04 -0.59 47.64
CA VAL A 115 27.61 -1.65 46.72
C VAL A 115 28.28 -2.96 47.12
N SER A 116 27.56 -3.82 47.84
CA SER A 116 27.94 -5.22 47.96
C SER A 116 27.43 -6.00 46.75
N ASP A 117 28.35 -6.39 45.89
CA ASP A 117 28.18 -7.23 44.71
C ASP A 117 27.21 -8.41 44.93
N LYS A 118 26.16 -8.53 44.11
CA LYS A 118 26.01 -9.60 43.11
C LYS A 118 24.63 -9.62 42.45
N SER A 119 24.67 -9.60 41.10
CA SER A 119 23.65 -10.10 40.17
C SER A 119 22.27 -9.42 40.16
N PHE A 120 22.07 -8.52 39.20
CA PHE A 120 20.74 -8.18 38.69
C PHE A 120 20.40 -9.14 37.54
N LEU A 121 19.56 -10.14 37.82
CA LEU A 121 18.93 -10.96 36.79
C LEU A 121 17.60 -10.30 36.41
N LEU A 122 17.49 -9.82 35.17
CA LEU A 122 16.20 -9.42 34.60
C LEU A 122 15.43 -10.70 34.21
N LYS A 123 14.42 -11.07 34.99
CA LYS A 123 13.42 -12.06 34.59
C LYS A 123 12.39 -11.38 33.68
N ASN A 124 12.25 -11.86 32.44
CA ASN A 124 11.08 -11.56 31.62
C ASN A 124 9.90 -12.41 32.13
N SER A 125 8.76 -11.74 32.34
CA SER A 125 7.45 -12.37 32.60
C SER A 125 6.80 -12.82 31.30
#